data_AF-A0A956JJZ0-F1
#
_entry.id   AF-A0A956JJZ0-F1
#
_cell.length_a   1.000
_cell.length_b   1.000
_cell.length_c   1.000
_cell.angle_alpha   90.00
_cell.angle_beta   90.00
_cell.angle_gamma   90.00
#
_symmetry.space_group_name_H-M   'P 1'
#
loop_
_entity.id
_entity.type
_entity.pdbx_description
1 polymer ?
#
loop_
_entity_poly.entity_id
_entity_poly.type
_entity_poly.pdbx_seq_one_letter_code
_entity_poly.pdbx_strand_id
1 'polypeptide(L)'
;LDSLFDLLCGLQAEIGQDDVEFTLLEMIPGKPSVPPGFEPVGDPTGHLMHTFARGSGEVIVLVSAGLFRVRELLMASIARELGRIGLRHAGPPSTALAAHDEEATAELAGVALGMAPWLANGAYIFENACCGGGCGLNLREIRAGLSLPEICYALALDARRKGLSRWSAGKGLEATQKAAFKASWGAVAKVKAAAALPAASGKALRA
;
A
#
# COMPACT_ATOMS: atom_id res chain seq x y z
N LEU A 1 15.02 -1.61 24.37
CA LEU A 1 13.56 -1.39 24.54
C LEU A 1 13.32 0.08 24.84
N ASP A 2 14.02 0.64 25.82
CA ASP A 2 13.95 2.07 26.19
C ASP A 2 14.18 3.04 25.02
N SER A 3 15.22 2.83 24.20
CA SER A 3 15.49 3.70 23.04
C SER A 3 14.42 3.66 21.94
N LEU A 4 13.67 2.56 21.82
CA LEU A 4 12.58 2.43 20.85
C LEU A 4 11.31 3.09 21.41
N PHE A 5 11.08 2.94 22.71
CA PHE A 5 10.00 3.60 23.43
C PHE A 5 10.16 5.12 23.38
N ASP A 6 11.36 5.65 23.66
CA ASP A 6 11.66 7.08 23.56
C ASP A 6 11.45 7.64 22.15
N LEU A 7 11.82 6.85 21.13
CA LEU A 7 11.57 7.19 19.72
C LEU A 7 10.06 7.27 19.42
N LEU A 8 9.28 6.29 19.89
CA LEU A 8 7.83 6.26 19.67
C LEU A 8 7.13 7.41 20.40
N CYS A 9 7.51 7.69 21.65
CA CYS A 9 7.00 8.84 22.40
C CYS A 9 7.34 10.17 21.71
N GLY A 10 8.57 10.31 21.19
CA GLY A 10 8.98 11.48 20.41
C GLY A 10 8.16 11.62 19.12
N LEU A 11 7.95 10.54 18.38
CA LEU A 11 7.16 10.54 17.15
C LEU A 11 5.69 10.90 17.42
N GLN A 12 5.12 10.37 18.50
CA GLN A 12 3.74 10.63 18.92
C GLN A 12 3.53 12.08 19.35
N ALA A 13 4.54 12.71 19.95
CA ALA A 13 4.52 14.14 20.26
C ALA A 13 4.52 15.02 18.99
N GLU A 14 5.22 14.61 17.94
CA GLU A 14 5.32 15.36 16.67
C GLU A 14 4.08 15.21 15.77
N ILE A 15 3.41 14.05 15.79
CA ILE A 15 2.25 13.76 14.93
C ILE A 15 0.95 14.39 15.48
N GLY A 16 0.94 14.79 16.75
CA GLY A 16 -0.26 15.25 17.45
C GLY A 16 -0.93 14.10 18.18
N GLN A 17 -1.04 14.20 19.50
CA GLN A 17 -1.37 13.08 20.39
C GLN A 17 -2.84 12.64 20.37
N ASP A 18 -3.73 13.38 19.70
CA ASP A 18 -5.18 13.20 19.87
C ASP A 18 -5.80 12.13 18.95
N ASP A 19 -5.20 11.87 17.77
CA ASP A 19 -5.79 11.01 16.73
C ASP A 19 -4.97 9.73 16.45
N VAL A 20 -3.74 9.60 16.96
CA VAL A 20 -2.83 8.48 16.65
C VAL A 20 -2.12 7.97 17.91
N GLU A 21 -2.26 6.66 18.17
CA GLU A 21 -1.58 5.94 19.25
C GLU A 21 -0.57 4.94 18.69
N PHE A 22 0.68 4.98 19.20
CA PHE A 22 1.69 3.97 18.88
C PHE A 22 1.89 3.03 20.07
N THR A 23 1.67 1.74 19.84
CA THR A 23 1.81 0.72 20.89
C THR A 23 2.66 -0.44 20.42
N LEU A 24 3.64 -0.84 21.25
CA LEU A 24 4.43 -2.05 21.04
C LEU A 24 3.65 -3.25 21.57
N LEU A 25 3.38 -4.21 20.70
CA LEU A 25 2.67 -5.43 21.05
C LEU A 25 3.66 -6.58 21.15
N GLU A 26 3.78 -7.18 22.34
CA GLU A 26 4.42 -8.47 22.47
C GLU A 26 3.53 -9.55 21.83
N MET A 27 4.08 -10.30 20.89
CA MET A 27 3.38 -11.43 20.30
C MET A 27 3.29 -12.58 21.31
N ILE A 28 2.13 -12.74 21.95
CA ILE A 28 1.85 -13.87 22.82
C ILE A 28 1.21 -14.99 21.99
N PRO A 29 1.81 -16.19 21.90
CA PRO A 29 1.23 -17.31 21.17
C PRO A 29 -0.19 -17.62 21.65
N GLY A 30 -1.14 -17.70 20.72
CA GLY A 30 -2.53 -18.10 21.00
C GLY A 30 -3.43 -17.03 21.62
N LYS A 31 -2.97 -15.80 21.84
CA LYS A 31 -3.83 -14.66 22.18
C LYS A 31 -3.93 -13.70 20.99
N PRO A 32 -5.11 -13.11 20.72
CA PRO A 32 -5.20 -12.04 19.73
C PRO A 32 -4.30 -10.90 20.18
N SER A 33 -3.37 -10.50 19.33
CA SER A 33 -2.49 -9.34 19.52
C SER A 33 -3.25 -8.01 19.41
N VAL A 34 -4.56 -8.05 19.13
CA VAL A 34 -5.42 -6.88 18.89
C VAL A 34 -6.50 -6.81 19.99
N PRO A 35 -6.84 -5.61 20.49
CA PRO A 35 -7.93 -5.44 21.44
C PRO A 35 -9.28 -6.04 20.96
N PRO A 36 -10.17 -6.45 21.88
CA PRO A 36 -11.48 -6.98 21.50
C PRO A 36 -12.33 -6.01 20.67
N GLY A 37 -13.10 -6.57 19.73
CA GLY A 37 -14.03 -5.82 18.87
C GLY A 37 -13.42 -5.23 17.61
N PHE A 38 -12.13 -5.47 17.36
CA PHE A 38 -11.49 -5.18 16.09
C PHE A 38 -11.61 -6.38 15.14
N GLU A 39 -12.08 -6.13 13.92
CA GLU A 39 -12.21 -7.13 12.86
C GLU A 39 -11.15 -6.88 11.78
N PRO A 40 -10.57 -7.94 11.19
CA PRO A 40 -9.60 -7.78 10.12
C PRO A 40 -10.25 -7.12 8.90
N VAL A 41 -9.53 -6.19 8.29
CA VAL A 41 -9.90 -5.61 6.99
C VAL A 41 -9.10 -6.34 5.92
N GLY A 42 -9.80 -7.07 5.06
CA GLY A 42 -9.23 -8.01 4.08
C GLY A 42 -8.41 -9.13 4.70
N ASP A 43 -7.39 -9.65 3.99
CA ASP A 43 -6.68 -10.88 4.38
C ASP A 43 -5.69 -10.66 5.56
N PRO A 44 -5.98 -11.25 6.75
CA PRO A 44 -5.12 -11.11 7.92
C PRO A 44 -3.90 -12.04 7.89
N THR A 45 -3.73 -12.87 6.86
CA THR A 45 -2.67 -13.88 6.79
C THR A 45 -1.58 -13.47 5.78
N GLY A 46 -0.32 -13.77 6.10
CA GLY A 46 0.77 -13.67 5.10
C GLY A 46 1.16 -12.26 4.65
N HIS A 47 0.95 -11.22 5.47
CA HIS A 47 1.31 -9.83 5.12
C HIS A 47 2.28 -9.18 6.13
N LEU A 48 2.99 -8.13 5.69
CA LEU A 48 3.94 -7.40 6.53
C LEU A 48 3.26 -6.30 7.37
N MET A 49 2.05 -5.90 6.97
CA MET A 49 1.15 -5.01 7.69
C MET A 49 -0.26 -5.58 7.67
N HIS A 50 -1.01 -5.39 8.76
CA HIS A 50 -2.39 -5.86 8.87
C HIS A 50 -3.27 -4.75 9.45
N THR A 51 -4.33 -4.40 8.72
CA THR A 51 -5.33 -3.45 9.19
C THR A 51 -6.49 -4.16 9.86
N PHE A 52 -6.86 -3.69 11.05
CA PHE A 52 -8.08 -4.05 11.75
C PHE A 52 -8.91 -2.80 11.97
N ALA A 53 -10.23 -2.95 12.03
CA ALA A 53 -11.11 -1.82 12.25
C ALA A 53 -12.22 -2.14 13.25
N ARG A 54 -12.68 -1.10 13.94
CA ARG A 54 -13.83 -1.12 14.86
C ARG A 54 -14.74 0.07 14.57
N GLY A 55 -16.04 -0.19 14.43
CA GLY A 55 -17.02 0.87 14.13
C GLY A 55 -16.70 1.61 12.83
N SER A 56 -17.05 2.88 12.68
CA SER A 56 -16.81 3.64 11.44
C SER A 56 -15.46 4.38 11.38
N GLY A 57 -14.75 4.52 12.51
CA GLY A 57 -13.61 5.45 12.61
C GLY A 57 -12.33 4.92 13.25
N GLU A 58 -12.36 3.78 13.95
CA GLU A 58 -11.16 3.28 14.63
C GLU A 58 -10.43 2.25 13.77
N VAL A 59 -9.12 2.42 13.64
CA VAL A 59 -8.25 1.56 12.83
C VAL A 59 -6.99 1.23 13.62
N ILE A 60 -6.61 -0.05 13.63
CA ILE A 60 -5.33 -0.53 14.15
C ILE A 60 -4.54 -1.10 12.97
N VAL A 61 -3.27 -0.69 12.85
CA VAL A 61 -2.35 -1.28 11.87
C VAL A 61 -1.25 -2.01 12.63
N LEU A 62 -1.24 -3.34 12.53
CA LEU A 62 -0.12 -4.15 13.02
C LEU A 62 0.98 -4.16 11.98
N VAL A 63 2.22 -3.90 12.40
CA VAL A 63 3.37 -3.84 11.50
C VAL A 63 4.46 -4.82 11.96
N SER A 64 4.93 -5.67 11.05
CA SER A 64 6.10 -6.50 11.31
C SER A 64 7.36 -5.64 11.39
N ALA A 65 8.11 -5.75 12.49
CA ALA A 65 9.33 -4.95 12.69
C ALA A 65 10.39 -5.17 11.59
N GLY A 66 10.41 -6.35 10.95
CA GLY A 66 11.33 -6.63 9.85
C GLY A 66 11.09 -5.75 8.62
N LEU A 67 9.88 -5.21 8.46
CA LEU A 67 9.50 -4.33 7.35
C LEU A 67 10.30 -3.03 7.33
N PHE A 68 10.66 -2.50 8.49
CA PHE A 68 11.44 -1.25 8.60
C PHE A 68 12.86 -1.35 8.02
N ARG A 69 13.34 -2.58 7.75
CA ARG A 69 14.67 -2.80 7.16
C ARG A 69 14.69 -2.58 5.64
N VAL A 70 13.53 -2.60 4.98
CA VAL A 70 13.42 -2.51 3.52
C VAL A 70 12.41 -1.42 3.19
N ARG A 71 12.91 -0.22 2.90
CA ARG A 71 12.10 0.99 2.67
C ARG A 71 11.02 0.77 1.63
N GLU A 72 11.32 0.14 0.51
CA GLU A 72 10.39 -0.04 -0.60
C GLU A 72 9.22 -0.96 -0.20
N LEU A 73 9.48 -1.99 0.61
CA LEU A 73 8.43 -2.85 1.16
C LEU A 73 7.58 -2.08 2.16
N LEU A 74 8.20 -1.30 3.05
CA LEU A 74 7.50 -0.44 4.00
C LEU A 74 6.54 0.51 3.28
N MET A 75 7.02 1.25 2.29
CA MET A 75 6.21 2.22 1.55
C MET A 75 5.10 1.55 0.74
N ALA A 76 5.36 0.38 0.15
CA ALA A 76 4.34 -0.37 -0.59
C ALA A 76 3.25 -0.92 0.35
N SER A 77 3.62 -1.45 1.51
CA SER A 77 2.66 -1.90 2.52
C SER A 77 1.82 -0.74 3.05
N ILE A 78 2.42 0.42 3.34
CA ILE A 78 1.68 1.63 3.72
C ILE A 78 0.68 2.01 2.63
N ALA A 79 1.12 2.06 1.36
CA ALA A 79 0.25 2.43 0.24
C ALA A 79 -0.95 1.47 0.09
N ARG A 80 -0.72 0.17 0.27
CA ARG A 80 -1.78 -0.85 0.21
C ARG A 80 -2.78 -0.66 1.35
N GLU A 81 -2.30 -0.53 2.58
CA GLU A 81 -3.19 -0.39 3.75
C GLU A 81 -3.96 0.93 3.73
N LEU A 82 -3.37 2.03 3.25
CA LEU A 82 -4.11 3.28 3.02
C LEU A 82 -5.18 3.13 1.93
N GLY A 83 -4.88 2.39 0.86
CA GLY A 83 -5.88 2.03 -0.16
C GLY A 83 -7.03 1.21 0.43
N ARG A 84 -6.72 0.22 1.27
CA ARG A 84 -7.68 -0.63 1.97
C ARG A 84 -8.59 0.16 2.92
N ILE A 85 -8.00 1.04 3.73
CA ILE A 85 -8.73 1.95 4.63
C ILE A 85 -9.63 2.88 3.80
N GLY A 86 -9.12 3.42 2.70
CA GLY A 86 -9.90 4.26 1.78
C GLY A 86 -11.12 3.55 1.20
N LEU A 87 -10.96 2.29 0.77
CA LEU A 87 -12.06 1.46 0.26
C LEU A 87 -13.11 1.21 1.34
N ARG A 88 -12.68 0.90 2.56
CA ARG A 88 -13.58 0.71 3.70
C ARG A 88 -14.44 1.94 3.96
N HIS A 89 -13.84 3.13 3.94
CA HIS A 89 -14.57 4.38 4.14
C HIS A 89 -15.49 4.74 2.97
N ALA A 90 -15.19 4.27 1.75
CA ALA A 90 -16.04 4.47 0.59
C ALA A 90 -17.37 3.69 0.65
N GLY A 91 -17.49 2.71 1.56
CA GLY A 91 -18.68 1.89 1.75
C GLY A 91 -18.63 0.57 0.97
N PRO A 92 -19.77 -0.11 0.80
CA PRO A 92 -19.81 -1.43 0.17
C PRO A 92 -19.24 -1.42 -1.25
N PRO A 93 -18.39 -2.40 -1.62
CA PRO A 93 -17.83 -2.48 -2.96
C PRO A 93 -18.93 -2.70 -4.01
N SER A 94 -18.73 -2.17 -5.22
CA SER A 94 -19.58 -2.53 -6.36
C SER A 94 -19.44 -4.02 -6.68
N THR A 95 -20.43 -4.60 -7.36
CA THR A 95 -20.39 -6.01 -7.79
C THR A 95 -19.18 -6.32 -8.67
N ALA A 96 -18.76 -5.37 -9.50
CA ALA A 96 -17.56 -5.50 -10.30
C ALA A 96 -16.29 -5.55 -9.43
N LEU A 97 -16.22 -4.71 -8.40
CA LEU A 97 -15.06 -4.65 -7.50
C LEU A 97 -14.98 -5.89 -6.59
N ALA A 98 -16.13 -6.39 -6.12
CA ALA A 98 -16.22 -7.57 -5.26
C ALA A 98 -15.78 -8.88 -5.97
N ALA A 99 -15.67 -8.88 -7.30
CA ALA A 99 -15.18 -10.03 -8.07
C ALA A 99 -13.65 -10.08 -8.20
N HIS A 100 -12.93 -9.04 -7.75
CA HIS A 100 -11.49 -8.96 -7.83
C HIS A 100 -10.82 -9.37 -6.51
N ASP A 101 -9.56 -9.79 -6.60
CA ASP A 101 -8.72 -10.06 -5.43
C ASP A 101 -8.62 -8.80 -4.54
N GLU A 102 -8.81 -8.98 -3.23
CA GLU A 102 -8.90 -7.89 -2.26
C GLU A 102 -7.58 -7.10 -2.16
N GLU A 103 -6.43 -7.79 -2.28
CA GLU A 103 -5.12 -7.17 -2.21
C GLU A 103 -4.85 -6.34 -3.47
N ALA A 104 -5.17 -6.90 -4.64
CA ALA A 104 -5.09 -6.17 -5.90
C ALA A 104 -5.98 -4.92 -5.88
N THR A 105 -7.19 -5.05 -5.30
CA THR A 105 -8.15 -3.96 -5.15
C THR A 105 -7.62 -2.87 -4.22
N ALA A 106 -7.03 -3.23 -3.08
CA ALA A 106 -6.39 -2.29 -2.17
C ALA A 106 -5.22 -1.54 -2.83
N GLU A 107 -4.39 -2.22 -3.62
CA GLU A 107 -3.30 -1.59 -4.37
C GLU A 107 -3.83 -0.64 -5.45
N LEU A 108 -4.89 -0.99 -6.18
CA LEU A 108 -5.54 -0.08 -7.13
C LEU A 108 -6.12 1.17 -6.44
N ALA A 109 -6.67 1.02 -5.24
CA ALA A 109 -7.10 2.17 -4.44
C ALA A 109 -5.89 3.04 -4.03
N GLY A 110 -4.77 2.44 -3.63
CA GLY A 110 -3.52 3.15 -3.37
C GLY A 110 -3.00 3.91 -4.60
N VAL A 111 -3.14 3.35 -5.80
CA VAL A 111 -2.84 4.05 -7.07
C VAL A 111 -3.74 5.29 -7.22
N ALA A 112 -5.05 5.15 -6.99
CA ALA A 112 -5.98 6.27 -7.08
C ALA A 112 -5.61 7.41 -6.11
N LEU A 113 -5.12 7.07 -4.91
CA LEU A 113 -4.61 8.00 -3.89
C LEU A 113 -3.26 8.66 -4.25
N GLY A 114 -2.61 8.24 -5.34
CA GLY A 114 -1.35 8.81 -5.82
C GLY A 114 -0.09 8.10 -5.31
N MET A 115 -0.23 6.94 -4.68
CA MET A 115 0.89 6.18 -4.07
C MET A 115 1.47 5.11 -5.01
N ALA A 116 1.10 5.15 -6.28
CA ALA A 116 1.51 4.18 -7.28
C ALA A 116 3.04 3.96 -7.40
N PRO A 117 3.91 4.99 -7.27
CA PRO A 117 5.35 4.76 -7.28
C PRO A 117 5.84 3.88 -6.13
N TRP A 118 5.23 4.00 -4.95
CA TRP A 118 5.58 3.17 -3.78
C TRP A 118 5.21 1.71 -4.04
N LEU A 119 3.99 1.48 -4.53
CA LEU A 119 3.50 0.16 -4.90
C LEU A 119 4.37 -0.48 -6.00
N ALA A 120 4.70 0.25 -7.06
CA ALA A 120 5.53 -0.26 -8.16
C ALA A 120 6.96 -0.62 -7.72
N ASN A 121 7.56 0.19 -6.85
CA ASN A 121 8.89 -0.11 -6.32
C ASN A 121 8.87 -1.36 -5.42
N GLY A 122 7.84 -1.52 -4.57
CA GLY A 122 7.68 -2.69 -3.71
C GLY A 122 7.30 -3.97 -4.47
N ALA A 123 6.44 -3.89 -5.49
CA ALA A 123 6.01 -5.04 -6.30
C ALA A 123 7.19 -5.81 -6.88
N TYR A 124 8.21 -5.10 -7.37
CA TYR A 124 9.46 -5.73 -7.84
C TYR A 124 10.17 -6.54 -6.75
N ILE A 125 10.23 -6.05 -5.51
CA ILE A 125 10.89 -6.75 -4.41
C ILE A 125 10.10 -7.99 -4.00
N PHE A 126 8.77 -7.90 -3.96
CA PHE A 126 7.90 -9.06 -3.71
C PHE A 126 8.05 -10.13 -4.79
N GLU A 127 7.96 -9.76 -6.07
CA GLU A 127 8.08 -10.70 -7.19
C GLU A 127 9.42 -11.43 -7.24
N ASN A 128 10.50 -10.71 -6.97
CA ASN A 128 11.85 -11.28 -7.03
C ASN A 128 12.31 -11.89 -5.70
N ALA A 129 11.47 -11.80 -4.65
CA ALA A 129 11.77 -12.25 -3.29
C ALA A 129 13.19 -11.87 -2.81
N CYS A 130 13.67 -10.69 -3.23
CA CYS A 130 15.06 -10.28 -3.07
C CYS A 130 15.12 -8.91 -2.38
N CYS A 131 15.45 -8.94 -1.10
CA CYS A 131 15.64 -7.75 -0.26
C CYS A 131 17.13 -7.45 0.02
N GLY A 132 18.06 -8.10 -0.68
CA GLY A 132 19.46 -8.21 -0.26
C GLY A 132 19.58 -9.12 0.97
N GLY A 133 20.57 -10.03 1.00
CA GLY A 133 20.71 -11.00 2.10
C GLY A 133 20.68 -10.31 3.48
N GLY A 134 19.91 -10.85 4.43
CA GLY A 134 19.86 -10.36 5.82
C GLY A 134 18.62 -9.58 6.24
N CYS A 135 17.63 -9.34 5.36
CA CYS A 135 16.40 -8.65 5.79
C CYS A 135 15.53 -9.47 6.77
N GLY A 136 15.70 -10.80 6.83
CA GLY A 136 15.00 -11.69 7.77
C GLY A 136 13.49 -11.87 7.49
N LEU A 137 13.01 -11.41 6.34
CA LEU A 137 11.61 -11.54 5.90
C LEU A 137 11.44 -12.76 5.00
N ASN A 138 10.41 -13.57 5.26
CA ASN A 138 10.02 -14.66 4.36
C ASN A 138 9.12 -14.13 3.23
N LEU A 139 9.72 -13.49 2.23
CA LEU A 139 8.98 -12.90 1.10
C LEU A 139 8.31 -13.95 0.20
N ARG A 140 8.59 -15.24 0.35
CA ARG A 140 7.94 -16.30 -0.45
C ARG A 140 6.49 -16.55 -0.05
N GLU A 141 6.15 -16.19 1.19
CA GLU A 141 4.79 -16.32 1.74
C GLU A 141 4.01 -15.01 1.64
N ILE A 142 4.64 -13.95 1.12
CA ILE A 142 4.09 -12.59 1.10
C ILE A 142 4.06 -12.10 -0.33
N ARG A 143 2.85 -11.91 -0.88
CA ARG A 143 2.65 -11.53 -2.28
C ARG A 143 2.26 -10.06 -2.46
N ALA A 144 2.66 -9.50 -3.60
CA ALA A 144 2.03 -8.29 -4.12
C ALA A 144 0.60 -8.61 -4.58
N GLY A 145 -0.33 -7.67 -4.45
CA GLY A 145 -1.68 -7.82 -4.99
C GLY A 145 -1.67 -7.73 -6.53
N LEU A 146 -0.87 -6.80 -7.06
CA LEU A 146 -0.59 -6.63 -8.48
C LEU A 146 0.87 -6.94 -8.79
N SER A 147 1.10 -7.56 -9.95
CA SER A 147 2.43 -7.69 -10.52
C SER A 147 3.02 -6.32 -10.91
N LEU A 148 4.34 -6.24 -11.08
CA LEU A 148 5.04 -5.03 -11.53
C LEU A 148 4.48 -4.49 -12.86
N PRO A 149 4.20 -5.32 -13.89
CA PRO A 149 3.57 -4.84 -15.12
C PRO A 149 2.17 -4.27 -14.88
N GLU A 150 1.36 -4.91 -14.04
CA GLU A 150 -0.02 -4.50 -13.74
C GLU A 150 -0.06 -3.16 -12.98
N ILE A 151 0.75 -3.01 -11.93
CA ILE A 151 0.82 -1.74 -11.18
C ILE A 151 1.38 -0.60 -12.04
N CYS A 152 2.35 -0.89 -12.91
CA CYS A 152 2.86 0.09 -13.87
C CYS A 152 1.81 0.47 -14.93
N TYR A 153 0.94 -0.46 -15.32
CA TYR A 153 -0.20 -0.18 -16.20
C TYR A 153 -1.25 0.68 -15.49
N ALA A 154 -1.60 0.35 -14.25
CA ALA A 154 -2.52 1.15 -13.43
C ALA A 154 -1.99 2.58 -13.23
N LEU A 155 -0.70 2.75 -12.92
CA LEU A 155 -0.05 4.05 -12.82
C LEU A 155 -0.12 4.84 -14.13
N ALA A 156 0.21 4.20 -15.26
CA ALA A 156 0.15 4.86 -16.57
C ALA A 156 -1.27 5.31 -16.93
N LEU A 157 -2.27 4.48 -16.61
CA LEU A 157 -3.68 4.78 -16.81
C LEU A 157 -4.14 5.96 -15.94
N ASP A 158 -3.89 5.89 -14.63
CA ASP A 158 -4.28 6.93 -13.68
C ASP A 158 -3.60 8.28 -14.00
N ALA A 159 -2.29 8.25 -14.28
CA ALA A 159 -1.55 9.45 -14.67
C ALA A 159 -2.11 10.10 -15.93
N ARG A 160 -2.48 9.31 -16.95
CA ARG A 160 -3.12 9.84 -18.17
C ARG A 160 -4.49 10.43 -17.90
N ARG A 161 -5.32 9.77 -17.07
CA ARG A 161 -6.63 10.29 -16.65
C ARG A 161 -6.50 11.59 -15.87
N LYS A 162 -5.41 11.76 -15.12
CA LYS A 162 -5.05 13.00 -14.40
C LYS A 162 -4.32 14.04 -15.26
N GLY A 163 -4.10 13.78 -16.56
CA GLY A 163 -3.42 14.70 -17.47
C GLY A 163 -1.91 14.88 -17.18
N LEU A 164 -1.30 13.97 -16.42
CA LEU A 164 0.12 14.03 -16.08
C LEU A 164 1.00 13.59 -17.25
N SER A 165 2.18 14.18 -17.36
CA SER A 165 3.19 13.73 -18.32
C SER A 165 3.83 12.42 -17.85
N ARG A 166 4.32 11.61 -18.80
CA ARG A 166 5.07 10.38 -18.50
C ARG A 166 6.24 10.64 -17.55
N TRP A 167 6.95 11.75 -17.75
CA TRP A 167 8.10 12.11 -16.92
C TRP A 167 7.68 12.39 -15.48
N SER A 168 6.61 13.18 -15.29
CA SER A 168 6.09 13.50 -13.96
C SER A 168 5.63 12.25 -13.21
N ALA A 169 4.88 11.38 -13.90
CA ALA A 169 4.35 10.15 -13.31
C ALA A 169 5.44 9.10 -12.97
N GLY A 170 6.52 9.06 -13.75
CA GLY A 170 7.63 8.12 -13.54
C GLY A 170 8.76 8.64 -12.64
N LYS A 171 8.67 9.86 -12.10
CA LYS A 171 9.77 10.50 -11.37
C LYS A 171 10.24 9.70 -10.15
N GLY A 172 9.29 9.13 -9.38
CA GLY A 172 9.56 8.36 -8.16
C GLY A 172 9.84 6.87 -8.36
N LEU A 173 9.95 6.40 -9.61
CA LEU A 173 10.21 5.00 -9.91
C LEU A 173 11.71 4.69 -9.95
N GLU A 174 12.08 3.52 -9.46
CA GLU A 174 13.42 2.96 -9.61
C GLU A 174 13.69 2.51 -11.06
N ALA A 175 14.95 2.23 -11.41
CA ALA A 175 15.36 2.05 -12.81
C ALA A 175 14.60 0.93 -13.56
N THR A 176 14.43 -0.23 -12.93
CA THR A 176 13.71 -1.38 -13.51
C THR A 176 12.22 -1.07 -13.69
N GLN A 177 11.63 -0.41 -12.69
CA GLN A 177 10.23 0.01 -12.66
C GLN A 177 9.98 1.08 -13.72
N LYS A 178 10.93 1.98 -13.98
CA LYS A 178 10.87 2.93 -15.09
C LYS A 178 10.81 2.24 -16.44
N ALA A 179 11.51 1.12 -16.63
CA ALA A 179 11.44 0.35 -17.86
C ALA A 179 10.07 -0.30 -18.05
N ALA A 180 9.55 -0.97 -17.00
CA ALA A 180 8.20 -1.55 -17.01
C ALA A 180 7.12 -0.47 -17.25
N PHE A 181 7.20 0.65 -16.53
CA PHE A 181 6.31 1.80 -16.70
C PHE A 181 6.36 2.39 -18.11
N LYS A 182 7.53 2.50 -18.73
CA LYS A 182 7.65 2.96 -20.12
C LYS A 182 6.90 2.05 -21.09
N ALA A 183 6.99 0.73 -20.91
CA ALA A 183 6.25 -0.23 -21.72
C ALA A 183 4.74 -0.09 -21.51
N SER A 184 4.29 -0.04 -20.26
CA SER A 184 2.88 0.13 -19.91
C SER A 184 2.30 1.46 -20.41
N TRP A 185 3.07 2.56 -20.35
CA TRP A 185 2.67 3.85 -20.91
C TRP A 185 2.37 3.79 -22.41
N GLY A 186 3.18 3.04 -23.16
CA GLY A 186 2.97 2.80 -24.59
C GLY A 186 1.74 1.93 -24.87
N ALA A 187 1.44 0.96 -24.00
CA ALA A 187 0.24 0.13 -24.11
C ALA A 187 -1.04 0.93 -23.85
N VAL A 188 -1.09 1.68 -22.75
CA VAL A 188 -2.24 2.54 -22.41
C VAL A 188 -2.51 3.58 -23.51
N ALA A 189 -1.46 4.11 -24.15
CA ALA A 189 -1.59 5.07 -25.24
C ALA A 189 -2.42 4.56 -26.43
N LYS A 190 -2.46 3.24 -26.65
CA LYS A 190 -3.20 2.60 -27.75
C LYS A 190 -4.67 2.38 -27.40
N VAL A 191 -5.05 2.44 -26.13
CA VAL A 191 -6.42 2.21 -25.65
C VAL A 191 -7.17 3.54 -25.60
N LYS A 192 -7.90 3.87 -26.66
CA LYS A 192 -8.65 5.15 -26.76
C LYS A 192 -9.72 5.33 -25.68
N ALA A 193 -10.35 4.23 -25.23
CA ALA A 193 -11.41 4.26 -24.21
C ALA A 193 -10.89 4.57 -22.78
N ALA A 194 -9.61 4.29 -22.50
CA ALA A 194 -9.00 4.45 -21.18
C ALA A 194 -8.90 5.91 -20.72
N ALA A 195 -8.83 6.87 -21.67
CA ALA A 195 -8.79 8.30 -21.38
C ALA A 195 -10.19 8.90 -21.08
N ALA A 196 -11.27 8.16 -21.32
CA ALA A 196 -12.64 8.66 -21.18
C ALA A 196 -13.23 8.50 -19.77
N LEU A 197 -12.57 7.75 -18.87
CA LEU A 197 -13.04 7.56 -17.50
C LEU A 197 -12.50 8.67 -16.58
N PRO A 198 -13.35 9.38 -15.82
CA PRO A 198 -12.91 10.47 -14.95
C PRO A 198 -11.98 9.96 -13.85
N ALA A 199 -10.80 10.56 -13.66
CA ALA A 199 -9.92 10.23 -12.54
C ALA A 199 -10.59 10.55 -11.19
N ALA A 200 -10.19 9.83 -10.13
CA ALA A 200 -10.61 10.17 -8.78
C ALA A 200 -10.17 11.61 -8.46
N SER A 201 -11.14 12.49 -8.17
CA SER A 201 -10.92 13.89 -7.83
C SER A 201 -10.65 14.06 -6.33
N GLY A 202 -9.66 13.35 -5.80
CA GLY A 202 -9.09 13.63 -4.49
C GLY A 202 -7.91 14.58 -4.65
N LYS A 203 -7.74 15.55 -3.72
CA LYS A 203 -6.41 16.16 -3.56
C LYS A 203 -5.46 15.00 -3.25
N ALA A 204 -4.57 14.65 -4.18
CA ALA A 204 -3.50 13.70 -3.89
C ALA A 204 -2.80 14.18 -2.61
N LEU A 205 -2.55 13.25 -1.67
CA LEU A 205 -1.61 13.50 -0.59
C LEU A 205 -0.29 13.87 -1.27
N ARG A 206 0.01 15.18 -1.31
CA ARG A 206 1.27 15.67 -1.83
C ARG A 206 2.32 15.25 -0.83
N ALA A 207 3.00 14.14 -1.13
CA ALA A 207 4.26 13.79 -0.48
C ALA A 207 5.34 14.84 -0.81
#